data_AF-A0A1F4YDP9-F1
#
_entry.id   AF-A0A1F4YDP9-F1
#
_cell.length_a   1.000
_cell.length_b   1.000
_cell.length_c   1.000
_cell.angle_alpha   90.00
_cell.angle_beta   90.00
_cell.angle_gamma   90.00
#
_symmetry.space_group_name_H-M   'P 1'
#
loop_
_entity.id
_entity.type
_entity.pdbx_description
1 polymer ?
#
loop_
_entity_poly.entity_id
_entity_poly.type
_entity_poly.pdbx_seq_one_letter_code
_entity_poly.pdbx_strand_id
1 'polypeptide(L)' 'MDDISSKFLQNMIVNHEENGISITLNAEPMILKIEINPSEMDALDLAEKIKACINSAIQKTAMSVIQEATDQLGDK' A
#
# COMPACT_ATOMS: atom_id res chain seq x y z
N MET A 1 -7.17 -11.79 -26.20
CA MET A 1 -6.81 -10.37 -25.97
C MET A 1 -6.37 -10.37 -24.52
N ASP A 2 -5.12 -10.74 -24.30
CA ASP A 2 -4.65 -11.19 -23.00
C ASP A 2 -3.59 -10.23 -22.46
N ASP A 3 -3.85 -9.77 -21.24
CA ASP A 3 -2.86 -9.60 -20.17
C ASP A 3 -1.83 -8.45 -20.22
N ILE A 4 -2.17 -7.27 -20.73
CA ILE A 4 -1.44 -6.05 -20.30
C ILE A 4 -1.99 -5.55 -18.96
N SER A 5 -3.32 -5.50 -18.84
CA SER A 5 -4.01 -5.04 -17.63
C SER A 5 -3.71 -5.91 -16.39
N SER A 6 -3.61 -7.24 -16.54
CA SER A 6 -3.34 -8.13 -15.40
C SER A 6 -1.87 -8.10 -14.95
N LYS A 7 -0.90 -7.93 -15.86
CA LYS A 7 0.53 -7.91 -15.53
C LYS A 7 0.94 -6.68 -14.73
N PHE A 8 0.28 -5.53 -14.91
CA PHE A 8 0.65 -4.31 -14.19
C PHE A 8 0.14 -4.35 -12.74
N LEU A 9 -1.12 -4.71 -12.54
CA LEU A 9 -1.69 -4.90 -11.20
C LEU A 9 -0.95 -6.00 -10.42
N GLN A 10 -0.53 -7.09 -11.09
CA GLN A 10 0.28 -8.14 -10.47
C GLN A 10 1.66 -7.67 -9.97
N ASN A 11 2.22 -6.60 -10.56
CA ASN A 11 3.55 -6.08 -10.22
C ASN A 11 3.51 -4.79 -9.37
N MET A 12 2.32 -4.25 -9.07
CA MET A 12 2.22 -3.03 -8.28
C MET A 12 2.59 -3.31 -6.83
N ILE A 13 3.60 -2.61 -6.34
CA ILE A 13 4.06 -2.63 -4.95
C ILE A 13 3.92 -1.22 -4.39
N VAL A 14 3.17 -1.09 -3.30
CA VAL A 14 2.97 0.17 -2.60
C VAL A 14 3.69 0.11 -1.27
N ASN A 15 4.65 1.01 -1.09
CA ASN A 15 5.28 1.25 0.20
C ASN A 15 4.66 2.50 0.83
N HIS A 16 4.27 2.39 2.09
CA HIS A 16 3.77 3.47 2.91
C HIS A 16 4.50 3.50 4.24
N GLU A 17 5.05 4.65 4.59
CA GLU A 17 5.82 4.85 5.81
C GLU A 17 5.24 6.00 6.61
N GLU A 18 4.99 5.76 7.91
CA GLU A 18 4.47 6.74 8.84
C GLU A 18 4.97 6.44 10.26
N ASN A 19 5.48 7.44 10.96
CA ASN A 19 5.88 7.35 12.38
C ASN A 19 6.81 6.16 12.69
N GLY A 20 7.80 5.88 11.83
CA GLY A 20 8.73 4.77 11.98
C GLY A 20 8.16 3.38 11.63
N ILE A 21 6.94 3.32 11.10
CA ILE A 21 6.29 2.09 10.60
C ILE A 21 6.31 2.14 9.09
N SER A 22 6.85 1.11 8.44
CA SER A 22 6.79 0.95 6.98
C SER A 22 5.99 -0.30 6.64
N ILE A 23 5.05 -0.17 5.69
CA ILE A 23 4.16 -1.23 5.24
C ILE A 23 4.27 -1.35 3.73
N THR A 24 4.55 -2.57 3.27
CA THR A 24 4.57 -2.94 1.86
C THR A 24 3.31 -3.74 1.52
N LEU A 25 2.58 -3.30 0.51
CA LEU A 25 1.36 -3.93 -0.02
C LEU A 25 1.52 -4.22 -1.52
N ASN A 26 0.79 -5.23 -2.01
CA ASN A 26 0.55 -5.40 -3.46
C ASN A 26 -0.78 -4.73 -3.89
N ALA A 27 -1.18 -4.89 -5.16
CA ALA A 27 -2.45 -4.35 -5.66
C ALA A 27 -3.71 -4.96 -5.04
N GLU A 28 -3.65 -6.20 -4.56
CA GLU A 28 -4.74 -6.86 -3.84
C GLU A 28 -4.52 -6.72 -2.34
N PRO A 29 -4.73 -5.52 -1.76
CA PRO A 29 -4.04 -4.94 -0.60
C PRO A 29 -3.55 -5.94 0.48
N MET A 30 -2.59 -6.78 0.09
CA MET A 30 -2.06 -7.87 0.89
C MET A 30 -0.74 -7.38 1.45
N ILE A 31 -0.63 -7.45 2.76
CA ILE A 31 0.59 -7.04 3.45
C ILE A 31 1.69 -8.04 3.14
N LEU A 32 2.74 -7.57 2.46
CA LEU A 32 3.93 -8.34 2.14
C LEU A 32 5.01 -8.18 3.20
N LYS A 33 5.11 -6.98 3.80
CA LYS A 33 6.13 -6.64 4.79
C LYS A 33 5.62 -5.55 5.74
N ILE A 34 6.01 -5.66 7.01
CA ILE A 34 5.89 -4.59 8.01
C ILE A 34 7.26 -4.41 8.66
N GLU A 35 7.76 -3.19 8.69
CA GLU A 35 8.97 -2.80 9.39
C GLU A 35 8.63 -1.76 10.46
N ILE A 36 9.26 -1.88 11.62
CA ILE A 36 8.99 -1.05 12.78
C ILE A 36 10.33 -0.58 13.32
N ASN A 37 10.57 0.73 13.33
CA ASN A 37 11.72 1.34 13.98
C ASN A 37 11.38 1.65 15.45
N PRO A 38 11.84 0.85 16.41
CA PRO A 38 11.48 1.02 17.82
C PRO A 38 12.03 2.30 18.44
N SER A 39 13.06 2.89 17.82
CA SER A 39 13.68 4.15 18.28
C SER A 39 12.75 5.35 18.17
N GLU A 40 11.69 5.23 17.36
CA GLU A 40 10.74 6.31 17.04
C GLU A 40 9.36 6.05 17.67
N MET A 41 9.23 5.05 18.55
CA MET A 41 7.95 4.60 19.07
C MET A 41 7.85 4.57 20.58
N ASP A 42 6.76 5.16 21.07
CA ASP A 42 6.26 4.96 22.42
C ASP A 42 5.39 3.69 22.45
N ALA A 43 5.69 2.76 23.37
CA ALA A 43 5.10 1.42 23.40
C ALA A 43 3.60 1.43 23.72
N LEU A 44 3.11 2.48 24.38
CA LEU A 44 1.72 2.62 24.80
C LEU A 44 0.75 2.73 23.61
N ASP A 45 1.19 3.27 22.47
CA ASP A 45 0.33 3.54 21.30
C ASP A 45 0.73 2.76 20.04
N LEU A 46 1.64 1.79 20.16
CA LEU A 46 2.20 1.07 19.02
C LEU A 46 1.11 0.40 18.17
N ALA A 47 0.16 -0.27 18.82
CA ALA A 47 -0.92 -0.97 18.13
C ALA A 47 -1.84 -0.01 17.35
N GLU A 48 -2.14 1.16 17.92
CA GLU A 48 -2.96 2.18 17.25
C GLU A 48 -2.22 2.81 16.08
N LYS A 49 -0.92 3.09 16.23
CA LYS A 49 -0.06 3.60 15.15
C LYS A 49 0.09 2.61 14.00
N ILE A 50 0.28 1.32 14.30
CA ILE A 50 0.30 0.27 13.27
C ILE A 50 -1.04 0.21 12.54
N LYS A 51 -2.16 0.22 13.27
CA LYS A 51 -3.49 0.22 12.67
C LYS A 51 -3.72 1.44 11.76
N ALA A 52 -3.32 2.63 12.20
CA ALA A 52 -3.41 3.85 11.41
C ALA A 52 -2.58 3.77 10.12
N CYS A 53 -1.32 3.34 10.24
CA CYS A 53 -0.42 3.15 9.10
C CYS A 53 -0.97 2.10 8.12
N ILE A 54 -1.53 0.98 8.59
CA ILE A 54 -2.15 -0.05 7.74
C ILE A 54 -3.32 0.57 6.96
N ASN A 55 -4.23 1.28 7.65
CA ASN A 55 -5.40 1.89 7.01
C ASN A 55 -4.98 2.88 5.92
N SER A 56 -4.00 3.74 6.22
CA SER A 56 -3.45 4.70 5.27
C SER A 56 -2.79 4.01 4.07
N ALA A 57 -2.02 2.94 4.31
CA ALA A 57 -1.38 2.16 3.26
C ALA A 57 -2.42 1.49 2.33
N ILE A 58 -3.50 0.92 2.89
CA ILE A 58 -4.60 0.33 2.12
C ILE A 58 -5.32 1.39 1.29
N GLN A 59 -5.63 2.56 1.87
CA GLN A 59 -6.26 3.66 1.13
C GLN A 59 -5.40 4.14 -0.04
N LYS A 60 -4.10 4.35 0.21
CA LYS A 60 -3.13 4.75 -0.83
C LYS A 60 -3.03 3.70 -1.94
N THR A 61 -3.06 2.42 -1.59
CA THR A 61 -3.05 1.32 -2.55
C THR A 61 -4.31 1.32 -3.41
N ALA A 62 -5.50 1.42 -2.80
CA ALA A 62 -6.76 1.49 -3.53
C ALA A 62 -6.81 2.68 -4.50
N MET A 63 -6.35 3.86 -4.06
CA MET A 63 -6.27 5.04 -4.92
C MET A 63 -5.31 4.83 -6.10
N SER A 64 -4.16 4.18 -5.87
CA SER A 64 -3.18 3.87 -6.92
C SER A 64 -3.75 2.90 -7.95
N VAL A 65 -4.48 1.86 -7.51
CA VAL A 65 -5.19 0.92 -8.39
C VAL A 65 -6.24 1.65 -9.23
N ILE A 66 -7.05 2.51 -8.61
CA ILE A 66 -8.12 3.25 -9.32
C ILE A 66 -7.52 4.22 -10.34
N GLN A 67 -6.47 4.94 -9.96
CA GLN A 67 -5.79 5.88 -10.85
C GLN A 67 -5.24 5.15 -12.08
N GLU A 68 -4.50 4.06 -11.87
CA GLU A 68 -3.94 3.25 -12.94
C GLU A 68 -5.02 2.66 -13.85
N ALA A 69 -6.12 2.16 -13.27
CA ALA A 69 -7.26 1.66 -14.04
C ALA A 69 -7.92 2.78 -14.87
N THR A 70 -7.98 4.01 -14.34
CA THR A 70 -8.52 5.18 -15.04
C THR A 70 -7.63 5.58 -16.20
N ASP A 71 -6.31 5.61 -16.00
CA ASP A 71 -5.34 5.96 -17.03
C ASP A 71 -5.40 4.96 -18.20
N GLN A 72 -5.57 3.67 -17.91
CA GLN A 72 -5.76 2.64 -18.95
C GLN A 72 -7.10 2.75 -19.72
N LEU A 73 -8.13 3.35 -19.12
CA LEU A 73 -9.43 3.56 -19.77
C LEU A 73 -9.48 4.88 -20.57
N GLY A 74 -8.74 5.89 -20.13
CA GLY A 74 -8.71 7.22 -20.75
C GLY A 74 -7.89 7.31 -22.04
N ASP A 75 -6.99 6.35 -22.28
CA ASP A 75 -6.10 6.32 -23.46
C ASP A 75 -6.74 5.58 -24.67
N LYS A 76 -8.02 5.89 -24.95
CA LYS A 76 -8.78 5.40 -26.12
C LYS A 76 -9.34 6.52 -26.97
#